data_AF-A0A2V7ZCJ6-F1
#
_entry.id   AF-A0A2V7ZCJ6-F1
#
_cell.length_a   1.000
_cell.length_b   1.000
_cell.length_c   1.000
_cell.angle_alpha   90.00
_cell.angle_beta   90.00
_cell.angle_gamma   90.00
#
_symmetry.space_group_name_H-M   'P 1'
#
loop_
_entity.id
_entity.type
_entity.pdbx_description
1 polymer ?
#
loop_
_entity_poly.entity_id
_entity_poly.type
_entity_poly.pdbx_seq_one_letter_code
_entity_poly.pdbx_strand_id
1 'polypeptide(L)'
;MLTLVALAARAQGAPEASADSRWIQSPYRNFGAPQTLLPGRAVLFDEADDAGLKTALAAELRRLYGELYVRQGWRYPFGDGDPLRVFVARKEAGGVRQVASRSVDGGRLVAPALLLDAHGLTVRQIVREVARQIALATLARYGAKDGAFVTESAASLLASPEGEEEREAARIAGAAPELLVERTPAVLGRLYLEELTRGAGIGALRSAWEKASESGEPVLSVLHASYAERTSDSPDAALIRFGARLYATAEPETAPSRVTLLDLQAGALDTAAPAGLALRHRTFVPADGSPALRVSWPEDGAPGAVVVRYRDGALPPDVLFVAAGEVRTVPLGGVARVDWLVAGSAPGGGLPAPAVVEPAPAFPYGGLIAHSAAGPDGPRIWWNTTSHEQLAGWAIFREEVLPDGRIARTGPEILPSSNRSEESFSYAYLDPGASSGTFYRYTVWAVTEDGLLSRAFSVTLRTAE
;
A
#
# COMPACT_ATOMS: atom_id res chain seq x y z
N MET A 1 -15.49 10.04 13.19
CA MET A 1 -14.40 9.48 12.35
C MET A 1 -14.28 7.94 12.40
N LEU A 2 -15.08 7.22 13.20
CA LEU A 2 -15.12 5.73 13.23
C LEU A 2 -16.08 5.11 12.19
N THR A 3 -16.70 5.91 11.32
CA THR A 3 -17.91 5.50 10.58
C THR A 3 -17.62 4.60 9.38
N LEU A 4 -16.47 4.75 8.71
CA LEU A 4 -16.09 3.95 7.53
C LEU A 4 -15.62 2.54 7.89
N VAL A 5 -14.89 2.38 9.00
CA VAL A 5 -14.42 1.06 9.47
C VAL A 5 -15.59 0.18 9.96
N ALA A 6 -16.64 0.81 10.49
CA ALA A 6 -17.86 0.11 10.93
C ALA A 6 -18.78 -0.33 9.77
N LEU A 7 -18.63 0.24 8.57
CA LEU A 7 -19.45 -0.12 7.39
C LEU A 7 -19.05 -1.48 6.77
N ALA A 8 -17.82 -1.94 7.00
CA ALA A 8 -17.32 -3.20 6.46
C ALA A 8 -17.65 -4.44 7.32
N ALA A 9 -18.05 -4.28 8.58
CA ALA A 9 -18.01 -5.37 9.55
C ALA A 9 -19.29 -6.24 9.66
N ARG A 10 -20.36 -6.00 8.89
CA ARG A 10 -21.60 -6.82 8.97
C ARG A 10 -22.34 -6.92 7.63
N ALA A 11 -21.86 -7.80 6.76
CA ALA A 11 -22.66 -8.40 5.68
C ALA A 11 -23.00 -9.84 6.08
N GLN A 12 -23.94 -10.02 7.01
CA GLN A 12 -24.48 -11.35 7.34
C GLN A 12 -25.99 -11.36 7.16
N GLY A 13 -26.44 -12.18 6.19
CA GLY A 13 -27.84 -12.47 5.89
C GLY A 13 -28.34 -11.83 4.59
N ALA A 14 -28.85 -12.64 3.67
CA ALA A 14 -29.65 -12.16 2.56
C ALA A 14 -30.92 -11.51 3.13
N PRO A 15 -31.18 -10.22 2.89
CA PRO A 15 -32.40 -9.58 3.37
C PRO A 15 -33.63 -10.16 2.66
N GLU A 16 -34.70 -10.36 3.41
CA GLU A 16 -35.99 -10.76 2.86
C GLU A 16 -36.61 -9.63 2.03
N ALA A 17 -37.17 -9.93 0.86
CA ALA A 17 -37.87 -8.96 0.01
C ALA A 17 -39.02 -8.23 0.74
N SER A 18 -39.55 -8.82 1.82
CA SER A 18 -40.55 -8.23 2.71
C SER A 18 -40.00 -7.07 3.56
N ALA A 19 -38.73 -7.13 3.97
CA ALA A 19 -38.06 -6.11 4.77
C ALA A 19 -37.77 -4.84 3.95
N ASP A 20 -37.47 -5.01 2.66
CA ASP A 20 -37.14 -3.92 1.74
C ASP A 20 -38.34 -3.01 1.47
N SER A 21 -39.50 -3.60 1.20
CA SER A 21 -40.75 -2.87 1.04
C SER A 21 -41.09 -2.08 2.30
N ARG A 22 -40.84 -2.66 3.49
CA ARG A 22 -41.10 -1.99 4.78
C ARG A 22 -40.16 -0.81 5.03
N TRP A 23 -38.89 -0.90 4.61
CA TRP A 23 -37.94 0.20 4.76
C TRP A 23 -38.27 1.37 3.82
N ILE A 24 -38.55 1.08 2.54
CA ILE A 24 -38.92 2.09 1.54
C ILE A 24 -40.23 2.79 1.92
N GLN A 25 -41.22 2.03 2.40
CA GLN A 25 -42.55 2.52 2.79
C GLN A 25 -42.61 2.99 4.26
N SER A 26 -41.47 3.04 4.96
CA SER A 26 -41.42 3.46 6.35
C SER A 26 -41.92 4.91 6.50
N PRO A 27 -42.76 5.23 7.50
CA PRO A 27 -43.22 6.60 7.73
C PRO A 27 -42.08 7.55 8.13
N TYR A 28 -40.92 7.00 8.50
CA TYR A 28 -39.71 7.76 8.84
C TYR A 28 -38.84 8.08 7.62
N ARG A 29 -39.21 7.57 6.43
CA ARG A 29 -38.51 7.82 5.16
C ARG A 29 -39.34 8.70 4.24
N ASN A 30 -38.70 9.66 3.59
CA ASN A 30 -39.37 10.60 2.67
C ASN A 30 -38.51 10.81 1.42
N PHE A 31 -38.58 9.87 0.48
CA PHE A 31 -37.86 9.97 -0.79
C PHE A 31 -38.54 10.94 -1.75
N GLY A 32 -37.74 11.77 -2.41
CA GLY A 32 -38.19 12.68 -3.46
C GLY A 32 -38.61 11.96 -4.75
N ALA A 33 -38.91 12.76 -5.77
CA ALA A 33 -39.29 12.26 -7.09
C ALA A 33 -38.14 11.48 -7.76
N PRO A 34 -38.43 10.46 -8.58
CA PRO A 34 -37.40 9.68 -9.26
C PRO A 34 -36.52 10.57 -10.16
N GLN A 35 -35.20 10.50 -9.95
CA GLN A 35 -34.22 11.25 -10.71
C GLN A 35 -33.42 10.30 -11.61
N THR A 36 -33.50 10.47 -12.94
CA THR A 36 -32.74 9.64 -13.88
C THR A 36 -31.24 9.85 -13.71
N LEU A 37 -30.50 8.77 -13.46
CA LEU A 37 -29.02 8.76 -13.44
C LEU A 37 -28.47 8.28 -14.79
N LEU A 38 -28.99 7.15 -15.27
CA LEU A 38 -28.69 6.56 -16.57
C LEU A 38 -30.01 6.18 -17.26
N PRO A 39 -30.31 6.71 -18.45
CA PRO A 39 -31.55 6.40 -19.16
C PRO A 39 -31.79 4.89 -19.31
N GLY A 40 -32.96 4.43 -18.85
CA GLY A 40 -33.37 3.02 -18.91
C GLY A 40 -32.56 2.06 -18.03
N ARG A 41 -31.57 2.53 -17.26
CA ARG A 41 -30.64 1.68 -16.52
C ARG A 41 -30.55 1.99 -15.03
N ALA A 42 -30.68 3.25 -14.63
CA ALA A 42 -30.59 3.61 -13.22
C ALA A 42 -31.39 4.89 -12.87
N VAL A 43 -32.07 4.84 -11.73
CA VAL A 43 -32.88 5.93 -11.17
C VAL A 43 -32.54 6.11 -9.68
N LEU A 44 -32.43 7.37 -9.24
CA LEU A 44 -32.17 7.77 -7.86
C LEU A 44 -33.48 8.22 -7.19
N PHE A 45 -33.63 7.82 -5.94
CA PHE A 45 -34.61 8.31 -4.97
C PHE A 45 -33.81 8.84 -3.76
N ASP A 46 -33.62 10.16 -3.66
CA ASP A 46 -32.88 10.81 -2.56
C ASP A 46 -33.86 11.53 -1.63
N GLU A 47 -33.66 11.43 -0.32
CA GLU A 47 -34.48 12.18 0.66
C GLU A 47 -34.20 13.68 0.67
N ALA A 48 -33.04 14.10 0.16
CA ALA A 48 -32.62 15.51 0.16
C ALA A 48 -32.74 16.19 -1.21
N ASP A 49 -33.12 15.44 -2.26
CA ASP A 49 -33.15 15.92 -3.66
C ASP A 49 -31.87 16.69 -4.07
N ASP A 50 -30.70 16.19 -3.67
CA ASP A 50 -29.41 16.84 -3.87
C ASP A 50 -28.90 16.69 -5.31
N ALA A 51 -28.89 17.80 -6.05
CA ALA A 51 -28.42 17.84 -7.44
C ALA A 51 -26.93 17.48 -7.60
N GLY A 52 -26.11 17.77 -6.58
CA GLY A 52 -24.69 17.41 -6.55
C GLY A 52 -24.50 15.91 -6.47
N LEU A 53 -25.25 15.25 -5.58
CA LEU A 53 -25.25 13.78 -5.48
C LEU A 53 -25.71 13.13 -6.78
N LYS A 54 -26.83 13.59 -7.36
CA LYS A 54 -27.33 13.08 -8.65
C LYS A 54 -26.24 13.14 -9.72
N THR A 55 -25.54 14.27 -9.82
CA THR A 55 -24.51 14.49 -10.84
C THR A 55 -23.32 13.55 -10.63
N ALA A 56 -22.85 13.43 -9.38
CA ALA A 56 -21.74 12.55 -9.03
C ALA A 56 -22.08 11.06 -9.27
N LEU A 57 -23.27 10.61 -8.87
CA LEU A 57 -23.73 9.25 -9.13
C LEU A 57 -23.88 8.96 -10.62
N ALA A 58 -24.46 9.89 -11.39
CA ALA A 58 -24.60 9.70 -12.83
C ALA A 58 -23.23 9.58 -13.54
N ALA A 59 -22.25 10.40 -13.13
CA ALA A 59 -20.88 10.31 -13.65
C ALA A 59 -20.23 8.97 -13.31
N GLU A 60 -20.35 8.52 -12.05
CA GLU A 60 -19.75 7.28 -11.59
C GLU A 60 -20.38 6.04 -12.24
N LEU A 61 -21.70 6.02 -12.40
CA LEU A 61 -22.39 4.92 -13.10
C LEU A 61 -21.98 4.85 -14.58
N ARG A 62 -21.77 6.00 -15.25
CA ARG A 62 -21.21 6.01 -16.62
C ARG A 62 -19.80 5.44 -16.65
N ARG A 63 -18.94 5.83 -15.70
CA ARG A 63 -17.58 5.31 -15.56
C ARG A 63 -17.61 3.79 -15.38
N LEU A 64 -18.31 3.29 -14.37
CA LEU A 64 -18.45 1.85 -14.12
C LEU A 64 -18.97 1.10 -15.34
N TYR A 65 -19.98 1.67 -16.02
CA TYR A 65 -20.55 1.01 -17.19
C TYR A 65 -19.54 0.90 -18.34
N GLY A 66 -18.88 2.00 -18.67
CA GLY A 66 -17.86 2.04 -19.71
C GLY A 66 -16.63 1.19 -19.36
N GLU A 67 -16.18 1.23 -18.11
CA GLU A 67 -14.97 0.55 -17.70
C GLU A 67 -15.18 -0.95 -17.44
N LEU A 68 -16.15 -1.33 -16.60
CA LEU A 68 -16.34 -2.73 -16.21
C LEU A 68 -16.99 -3.54 -17.33
N TYR A 69 -18.09 -3.05 -17.91
CA TYR A 69 -18.87 -3.88 -18.83
C TYR A 69 -18.45 -3.71 -20.28
N VAL A 70 -18.17 -2.48 -20.73
CA VAL A 70 -17.78 -2.24 -22.13
C VAL A 70 -16.30 -2.57 -22.36
N ARG A 71 -15.38 -1.96 -21.60
CA ARG A 71 -13.94 -2.14 -21.81
C ARG A 71 -13.42 -3.46 -21.25
N GLN A 72 -13.80 -3.82 -20.03
CA GLN A 72 -13.29 -5.01 -19.33
C GLN A 72 -14.18 -6.24 -19.50
N GLY A 73 -15.39 -6.13 -20.07
CA GLY A 73 -16.24 -7.27 -20.39
C GLY A 73 -16.70 -8.10 -19.19
N TRP A 74 -16.90 -7.49 -18.02
CA TRP A 74 -17.52 -8.17 -16.88
C TRP A 74 -18.99 -8.52 -17.15
N ARG A 75 -19.53 -9.57 -16.52
CA ARG A 75 -20.95 -9.93 -16.63
C ARG A 75 -21.84 -8.84 -16.04
N TYR A 76 -22.73 -8.28 -16.85
CA TYR A 76 -23.72 -7.30 -16.37
C TYR A 76 -24.71 -7.99 -15.40
N PRO A 77 -24.87 -7.47 -14.16
CA PRO A 77 -25.64 -8.18 -13.14
C PRO A 77 -27.15 -7.96 -13.24
N PHE A 78 -27.62 -6.97 -14.01
CA PHE A 78 -29.03 -6.58 -14.08
C PHE A 78 -29.70 -7.15 -15.33
N GLY A 79 -31.00 -7.47 -15.24
CA GLY A 79 -31.79 -7.90 -16.38
C GLY A 79 -32.11 -6.77 -17.36
N ASP A 80 -32.39 -7.10 -18.61
CA ASP A 80 -32.88 -6.14 -19.59
C ASP A 80 -34.30 -5.67 -19.22
N GLY A 81 -34.52 -4.36 -19.18
CA GLY A 81 -35.84 -3.75 -18.98
C GLY A 81 -36.15 -3.24 -17.55
N ASP A 82 -35.38 -3.65 -16.54
CA ASP A 82 -35.55 -3.18 -15.15
C ASP A 82 -34.41 -2.25 -14.72
N PRO A 83 -34.66 -0.94 -14.53
CA PRO A 83 -33.62 -0.02 -14.08
C PRO A 83 -33.23 -0.28 -12.61
N LEU A 84 -31.94 -0.16 -12.31
CA LEU A 84 -31.42 -0.11 -10.95
C LEU A 84 -32.04 1.06 -10.18
N ARG A 85 -32.71 0.78 -9.07
CA ARG A 85 -33.29 1.82 -8.20
C ARG A 85 -32.37 2.07 -7.00
N VAL A 86 -31.79 3.25 -6.92
CA VAL A 86 -30.90 3.65 -5.82
C VAL A 86 -31.69 4.53 -4.86
N PHE A 87 -31.91 4.06 -3.64
CA PHE A 87 -32.55 4.80 -2.57
C PHE A 87 -31.50 5.29 -1.59
N VAL A 88 -31.40 6.61 -1.40
CA VAL A 88 -30.44 7.25 -0.49
C VAL A 88 -31.20 7.95 0.62
N ALA A 89 -31.12 7.39 1.81
CA ALA A 89 -31.81 7.93 2.97
C ALA A 89 -30.83 8.69 3.85
N ARG A 90 -31.08 9.98 4.12
CA ARG A 90 -30.14 10.87 4.82
C ARG A 90 -30.55 11.18 6.25
N LYS A 91 -31.82 10.94 6.60
CA LYS A 91 -32.35 11.17 7.95
C LYS A 91 -31.96 10.02 8.89
N GLU A 92 -31.79 10.32 10.17
CA GLU A 92 -31.51 9.31 11.18
C GLU A 92 -32.74 8.42 11.38
N ALA A 93 -32.61 7.11 11.12
CA ALA A 93 -33.71 6.17 11.31
C ALA A 93 -33.30 5.04 12.27
N GLY A 94 -33.24 5.36 13.55
CA GLY A 94 -33.59 4.46 14.66
C GLY A 94 -33.04 3.02 14.69
N GLY A 95 -31.90 2.71 14.05
CA GLY A 95 -31.17 1.46 14.27
C GLY A 95 -31.29 0.34 13.23
N VAL A 96 -31.71 0.58 11.99
CA VAL A 96 -31.57 -0.43 10.91
C VAL A 96 -30.68 0.12 9.79
N ARG A 97 -29.36 -0.13 9.90
CA ARG A 97 -28.40 0.10 8.82
C ARG A 97 -28.51 -1.05 7.81
N GLN A 98 -29.18 -0.79 6.70
CA GLN A 98 -29.23 -1.70 5.55
C GLN A 98 -28.29 -1.14 4.47
N VAL A 99 -27.35 -1.97 3.98
CA VAL A 99 -26.31 -1.54 3.02
C VAL A 99 -26.56 -2.09 1.61
N ALA A 100 -27.38 -3.14 1.46
CA ALA A 100 -28.10 -3.47 0.24
C ALA A 100 -29.06 -4.62 0.49
N SER A 101 -30.13 -4.67 -0.28
CA SER A 101 -30.95 -5.87 -0.45
C SER A 101 -31.02 -6.29 -1.90
N ARG A 102 -31.07 -7.60 -2.13
CA ARG A 102 -31.11 -8.20 -3.45
C ARG A 102 -32.15 -9.31 -3.41
N SER A 103 -33.31 -9.08 -4.02
CA SER A 103 -34.22 -10.16 -4.37
C SER A 103 -33.61 -10.96 -5.52
N VAL A 104 -33.05 -12.13 -5.22
CA VAL A 104 -32.63 -13.12 -6.23
C VAL A 104 -33.70 -14.20 -6.31
N ASP A 105 -34.31 -14.37 -7.48
CA ASP A 105 -35.19 -15.49 -7.78
C ASP A 105 -34.62 -16.26 -8.99
N GLY A 106 -34.49 -17.58 -8.87
CA GLY A 106 -33.97 -18.44 -9.95
C GLY A 106 -32.61 -18.02 -10.54
N GLY A 107 -31.73 -17.37 -9.76
CA GLY A 107 -30.44 -16.85 -10.24
C GLY A 107 -30.50 -15.54 -11.03
N ARG A 108 -31.63 -14.81 -10.97
CA ARG A 108 -31.83 -13.48 -11.55
C ARG A 108 -32.20 -12.48 -10.46
N LEU A 109 -31.69 -11.25 -10.55
CA LEU A 109 -32.13 -10.15 -9.70
C LEU A 109 -33.51 -9.70 -10.16
N VAL A 110 -34.54 -9.90 -9.33
CA VAL A 110 -35.89 -9.37 -9.58
C VAL A 110 -35.92 -7.95 -9.01
N ALA A 111 -36.21 -6.93 -9.82
CA ALA A 111 -36.37 -5.55 -9.37
C ALA A 111 -35.14 -4.98 -8.60
N PRO A 112 -33.97 -4.79 -9.24
CA PRO A 112 -32.73 -4.42 -8.55
C PRO A 112 -32.87 -3.08 -7.81
N ALA A 113 -32.73 -3.12 -6.49
CA ALA A 113 -32.74 -1.94 -5.63
C ALA A 113 -31.46 -1.89 -4.78
N LEU A 114 -30.94 -0.69 -4.55
CA LEU A 114 -29.89 -0.42 -3.57
C LEU A 114 -30.47 0.51 -2.53
N LEU A 115 -30.54 0.05 -1.28
CA LEU A 115 -31.03 0.81 -0.14
C LEU A 115 -29.81 1.24 0.67
N LEU A 116 -29.54 2.54 0.72
CA LEU A 116 -28.41 3.10 1.45
C LEU A 116 -28.88 4.04 2.55
N ASP A 117 -28.54 3.70 3.80
CA ASP A 117 -28.58 4.62 4.92
C ASP A 117 -27.33 5.53 4.88
N ALA A 118 -27.52 6.74 4.39
CA ALA A 118 -26.49 7.73 4.15
C ALA A 118 -26.42 8.82 5.22
N HIS A 119 -27.03 8.60 6.38
CA HIS A 119 -26.95 9.55 7.50
C HIS A 119 -25.49 9.82 7.89
N GLY A 120 -25.07 11.08 7.77
CA GLY A 120 -23.71 11.52 8.09
C GLY A 120 -22.64 11.13 7.07
N LEU A 121 -23.03 10.59 5.91
CA LEU A 121 -22.10 10.31 4.81
C LEU A 121 -21.96 11.50 3.88
N THR A 122 -20.75 11.69 3.35
CA THR A 122 -20.51 12.67 2.29
C THR A 122 -21.01 12.14 0.94
N VAL A 123 -21.23 13.03 -0.03
CA VAL A 123 -21.57 12.66 -1.42
C VAL A 123 -20.55 11.66 -1.99
N ARG A 124 -19.26 11.87 -1.73
CA ARG A 124 -18.19 10.97 -2.19
C ARG A 124 -18.34 9.56 -1.58
N GLN A 125 -18.63 9.47 -0.29
CA GLN A 125 -18.83 8.19 0.40
C GLN A 125 -20.07 7.45 -0.11
N ILE A 126 -21.16 8.17 -0.37
CA ILE A 126 -22.38 7.61 -0.97
C ILE A 126 -22.08 7.04 -2.36
N VAL A 127 -21.42 7.82 -3.22
CA VAL A 127 -21.08 7.41 -4.59
C VAL A 127 -20.19 6.16 -4.59
N ARG A 128 -19.17 6.15 -3.74
CA ARG A 128 -18.26 5.01 -3.58
C ARG A 128 -18.98 3.75 -3.11
N GLU A 129 -19.89 3.87 -2.14
CA GLU A 129 -20.62 2.72 -1.63
C GLU A 129 -21.59 2.16 -2.68
N VAL A 130 -22.30 3.02 -3.42
CA VAL A 130 -23.13 2.59 -4.56
C VAL A 130 -22.29 1.86 -5.61
N ALA A 131 -21.12 2.39 -5.95
CA ALA A 131 -20.20 1.76 -6.89
C ALA A 131 -19.73 0.37 -6.40
N ARG A 132 -19.38 0.26 -5.11
CA ARG A 132 -18.99 -1.00 -4.47
C ARG A 132 -20.11 -2.03 -4.48
N GLN A 133 -21.35 -1.62 -4.22
CA GLN A 133 -22.50 -2.51 -4.27
C GLN A 133 -22.77 -3.04 -5.68
N ILE A 134 -22.59 -2.20 -6.70
CA ILE A 134 -22.69 -2.64 -8.10
C ILE A 134 -21.59 -3.64 -8.42
N ALA A 135 -20.35 -3.38 -8.01
CA ALA A 135 -19.24 -4.32 -8.20
C ALA A 135 -19.51 -5.66 -7.49
N LEU A 136 -20.01 -5.65 -6.25
CA LEU A 136 -20.44 -6.87 -5.56
C LEU A 136 -21.53 -7.64 -6.35
N ALA A 137 -22.44 -6.94 -7.03
CA ALA A 137 -23.50 -7.57 -7.83
C ALA A 137 -22.91 -8.24 -9.07
N THR A 138 -21.98 -7.56 -9.73
CA THR A 138 -21.21 -8.08 -10.86
C THR A 138 -20.45 -9.34 -10.48
N LEU A 139 -19.73 -9.34 -9.35
CA LEU A 139 -18.96 -10.51 -8.89
C LEU A 139 -19.89 -11.67 -8.52
N ALA A 140 -20.99 -11.40 -7.81
CA ALA A 140 -21.98 -12.43 -7.45
C ALA A 140 -22.63 -13.10 -8.67
N ARG A 141 -22.71 -12.41 -9.82
CA ARG A 141 -23.30 -12.95 -11.05
C ARG A 141 -22.51 -14.14 -11.62
N TYR A 142 -21.24 -14.29 -11.24
CA TYR A 142 -20.43 -15.44 -11.62
C TYR A 142 -20.78 -16.69 -10.79
N GLY A 143 -21.36 -16.55 -9.60
CA GLY A 143 -21.64 -17.70 -8.72
C GLY A 143 -20.38 -18.42 -8.23
N ALA A 144 -19.21 -17.78 -8.33
CA ALA A 144 -17.96 -18.32 -7.83
C ALA A 144 -17.99 -18.39 -6.29
N LYS A 145 -17.39 -19.46 -5.73
CA LYS A 145 -17.31 -19.61 -4.28
C LYS A 145 -16.29 -18.64 -3.73
N ASP A 146 -16.74 -17.79 -2.82
CA ASP A 146 -15.87 -17.01 -1.96
C ASP A 146 -15.85 -17.66 -0.58
N GLY A 147 -14.75 -18.32 -0.26
CA GLY A 147 -14.51 -18.92 1.06
C GLY A 147 -13.78 -17.98 2.02
N ALA A 148 -13.54 -16.72 1.63
CA ALA A 148 -12.68 -15.77 2.34
C ALA A 148 -13.17 -14.32 2.16
N PHE A 149 -12.24 -13.37 2.05
CA PHE A 149 -12.44 -11.92 2.00
C PHE A 149 -12.42 -11.33 0.57
N VAL A 150 -12.35 -12.19 -0.47
CA VAL A 150 -11.90 -11.81 -1.80
C VAL A 150 -12.94 -11.02 -2.59
N THR A 151 -14.23 -11.35 -2.48
CA THR A 151 -15.32 -10.64 -3.17
C THR A 151 -15.48 -9.22 -2.64
N GLU A 152 -15.40 -9.02 -1.33
CA GLU A 152 -15.45 -7.68 -0.74
C GLU A 152 -14.27 -6.81 -1.15
N SER A 153 -13.08 -7.42 -1.20
CA SER A 153 -11.84 -6.76 -1.62
C SER A 153 -11.86 -6.38 -3.09
N ALA A 154 -12.29 -7.29 -3.95
CA ALA A 154 -12.41 -7.06 -5.39
C ALA A 154 -13.49 -6.02 -5.69
N ALA A 155 -14.63 -6.07 -5.00
CA ALA A 155 -15.64 -5.04 -5.16
C ALA A 155 -15.09 -3.66 -4.79
N SER A 156 -14.29 -3.57 -3.73
CA SER A 156 -13.64 -2.32 -3.32
C SER A 156 -12.58 -1.85 -4.35
N LEU A 157 -11.87 -2.78 -4.98
CA LEU A 157 -10.91 -2.49 -6.07
C LEU A 157 -11.62 -1.97 -7.34
N LEU A 158 -12.78 -2.52 -7.69
CA LEU A 158 -13.55 -2.13 -8.87
C LEU A 158 -14.36 -0.83 -8.68
N ALA A 159 -14.71 -0.49 -7.43
CA ALA A 159 -15.61 0.60 -7.10
C ALA A 159 -15.05 2.00 -7.36
N SER A 160 -13.75 2.26 -7.20
CA SER A 160 -13.15 3.56 -7.52
C SER A 160 -11.63 3.56 -7.30
N PRO A 161 -10.89 4.48 -7.94
CA PRO A 161 -9.45 4.64 -7.73
C PRO A 161 -9.12 5.22 -6.34
N GLU A 162 -7.88 4.99 -5.91
CA GLU A 162 -7.34 5.47 -4.63
C GLU A 162 -7.38 7.00 -4.52
N GLY A 163 -7.88 7.52 -3.41
CA GLY A 163 -7.73 8.90 -2.98
C GLY A 163 -7.23 9.00 -1.55
N GLU A 164 -7.27 10.23 -1.02
CA GLU A 164 -6.67 10.55 0.28
C GLU A 164 -7.31 9.78 1.45
N GLU A 165 -8.63 9.60 1.45
CA GLU A 165 -9.35 8.81 2.45
C GLU A 165 -8.91 7.33 2.46
N GLU A 166 -8.64 6.74 1.28
CA GLU A 166 -8.13 5.38 1.17
C GLU A 166 -6.70 5.26 1.69
N ARG A 167 -5.85 6.25 1.42
CA ARG A 167 -4.48 6.30 1.95
C ARG A 167 -4.47 6.42 3.46
N GLU A 168 -5.36 7.24 4.01
CA GLU A 168 -5.52 7.38 5.47
C GLU A 168 -5.99 6.07 6.10
N ALA A 169 -7.01 5.42 5.51
CA ALA A 169 -7.48 4.12 5.99
C ALA A 169 -6.38 3.06 5.93
N ALA A 170 -5.55 3.05 4.89
CA ALA A 170 -4.40 2.18 4.78
C ALA A 170 -3.32 2.48 5.84
N ARG A 171 -3.06 3.77 6.13
CA ARG A 171 -2.13 4.20 7.19
C ARG A 171 -2.58 3.70 8.56
N ILE A 172 -3.86 3.90 8.88
CA ILE A 172 -4.46 3.46 10.16
C ILE A 172 -4.43 1.93 10.26
N ALA A 173 -4.84 1.23 9.21
CA ALA A 173 -4.83 -0.24 9.20
C ALA A 173 -3.40 -0.79 9.32
N GLY A 174 -2.43 -0.15 8.66
CA GLY A 174 -1.01 -0.48 8.70
C GLY A 174 -0.30 -0.14 10.00
N ALA A 175 -0.95 0.50 10.99
CA ALA A 175 -0.32 0.81 12.27
C ALA A 175 -0.35 -0.38 13.25
N ALA A 176 -1.12 -1.43 12.96
CA ALA A 176 -1.24 -2.57 13.84
C ALA A 176 0.03 -3.46 13.78
N PRO A 177 0.50 -4.00 14.92
CA PRO A 177 1.70 -4.84 14.99
C PRO A 177 1.54 -6.20 14.29
N GLU A 178 0.29 -6.59 14.04
CA GLU A 178 -0.07 -7.71 13.19
C GLU A 178 -1.23 -7.29 12.27
N LEU A 179 -1.00 -7.38 10.97
CA LEU A 179 -1.96 -7.06 9.93
C LEU A 179 -2.61 -8.36 9.46
N LEU A 180 -3.92 -8.45 9.63
CA LEU A 180 -4.71 -9.56 9.08
C LEU A 180 -5.47 -9.04 7.88
N VAL A 181 -5.11 -9.53 6.69
CA VAL A 181 -5.68 -9.06 5.42
C VAL A 181 -7.21 -9.17 5.43
N GLU A 182 -7.73 -10.21 6.08
CA GLU A 182 -9.16 -10.51 6.17
C GLU A 182 -9.93 -9.60 7.13
N ARG A 183 -9.26 -8.94 8.09
CA ARG A 183 -9.95 -8.07 9.06
C ARG A 183 -10.45 -6.78 8.45
N THR A 184 -9.82 -6.31 7.38
CA THR A 184 -10.21 -5.08 6.67
C THR A 184 -10.20 -5.32 5.15
N PRO A 185 -11.13 -6.14 4.62
CA PRO A 185 -11.14 -6.55 3.21
C PRO A 185 -11.16 -5.35 2.25
N ALA A 186 -11.94 -4.31 2.56
CA ALA A 186 -12.03 -3.11 1.74
C ALA A 186 -10.73 -2.27 1.66
N VAL A 187 -9.77 -2.52 2.55
CA VAL A 187 -8.50 -1.78 2.64
C VAL A 187 -7.32 -2.72 2.39
N LEU A 188 -6.99 -3.59 3.36
CA LEU A 188 -5.83 -4.48 3.26
C LEU A 188 -6.09 -5.60 2.24
N GLY A 189 -7.28 -6.18 2.23
CA GLY A 189 -7.68 -7.17 1.23
C GLY A 189 -7.62 -6.64 -0.20
N ARG A 190 -8.14 -5.43 -0.42
CA ARG A 190 -8.06 -4.72 -1.70
C ARG A 190 -6.62 -4.54 -2.17
N LEU A 191 -5.74 -4.03 -1.31
CA LEU A 191 -4.33 -3.81 -1.62
C LEU A 191 -3.58 -5.12 -1.90
N TYR A 192 -3.92 -6.18 -1.19
CA TYR A 192 -3.38 -7.51 -1.45
C TYR A 192 -3.82 -8.07 -2.81
N LEU A 193 -5.10 -7.91 -3.19
CA LEU A 193 -5.58 -8.28 -4.53
C LEU A 193 -4.93 -7.44 -5.64
N GLU A 194 -4.66 -6.17 -5.37
CA GLU A 194 -3.92 -5.30 -6.29
C GLU A 194 -2.50 -5.81 -6.50
N GLU A 195 -1.83 -6.29 -5.44
CA GLU A 195 -0.53 -6.95 -5.56
C GLU A 195 -0.62 -8.25 -6.38
N LEU A 196 -1.58 -9.12 -6.06
CA LEU A 196 -1.79 -10.39 -6.77
C LEU A 196 -2.09 -10.21 -8.25
N THR A 197 -2.62 -9.05 -8.66
CA THR A 197 -2.99 -8.78 -10.05
C THR A 197 -2.07 -7.79 -10.76
N ARG A 198 -1.09 -7.18 -10.07
CA ARG A 198 -0.32 -6.04 -10.62
C ARG A 198 0.26 -6.26 -12.01
N GLY A 199 0.92 -7.40 -12.25
CA GLY A 199 1.58 -7.67 -13.54
C GLY A 199 0.61 -7.90 -14.71
N ALA A 200 -0.62 -8.33 -14.43
CA ALA A 200 -1.62 -8.67 -15.44
C ALA A 200 -2.85 -7.73 -15.45
N GLY A 201 -2.89 -6.78 -14.51
CA GLY A 201 -3.97 -5.82 -14.32
C GLY A 201 -5.32 -6.47 -13.96
N ILE A 202 -6.37 -5.65 -14.07
CA ILE A 202 -7.75 -6.02 -13.72
C ILE A 202 -8.28 -7.18 -14.57
N GLY A 203 -7.73 -7.41 -15.78
CA GLY A 203 -8.10 -8.55 -16.62
C GLY A 203 -7.85 -9.89 -15.94
N ALA A 204 -6.76 -10.03 -15.18
CA ALA A 204 -6.48 -11.24 -14.42
C ALA A 204 -7.50 -11.48 -13.30
N LEU A 205 -8.03 -10.41 -12.69
CA LEU A 205 -9.09 -10.52 -11.71
C LEU A 205 -10.34 -11.15 -12.34
N ARG A 206 -10.77 -10.65 -13.50
CA ARG A 206 -11.93 -11.22 -14.21
C ARG A 206 -11.73 -12.68 -14.58
N SER A 207 -10.59 -13.03 -15.18
CA SER A 207 -10.30 -14.41 -15.57
C SER A 207 -10.26 -15.37 -14.38
N ALA A 208 -9.82 -14.91 -13.20
CA ALA A 208 -9.88 -15.71 -11.99
C ALA A 208 -11.33 -16.01 -11.56
N TRP A 209 -12.25 -15.05 -11.69
CA TRP A 209 -13.68 -15.27 -11.41
C TRP A 209 -14.35 -16.22 -12.40
N GLU A 210 -13.97 -16.15 -13.68
CA GLU A 210 -14.44 -17.08 -14.72
C GLU A 210 -13.97 -18.50 -14.41
N LYS A 211 -12.66 -18.68 -14.18
CA LYS A 211 -12.06 -19.98 -13.87
C LYS A 211 -12.59 -20.56 -12.55
N ALA A 212 -12.78 -19.73 -11.51
CA ALA A 212 -13.36 -20.17 -10.24
C ALA A 212 -14.83 -20.60 -10.40
N SER A 213 -15.61 -19.89 -11.21
CA SER A 213 -16.99 -20.27 -11.53
C SER A 213 -17.06 -21.60 -12.30
N GLU A 214 -16.14 -21.85 -13.22
CA GLU A 214 -16.11 -23.06 -14.05
C GLU A 214 -15.59 -24.29 -13.29
N SER A 215 -14.53 -24.11 -12.50
CA SER A 215 -13.91 -25.19 -11.71
C SER A 215 -14.64 -25.51 -10.40
N GLY A 216 -15.39 -24.53 -9.86
CA GLY A 216 -15.99 -24.62 -8.53
C GLY A 216 -14.99 -24.46 -7.37
N GLU A 217 -13.74 -24.10 -7.67
CA GLU A 217 -12.70 -23.78 -6.69
C GLU A 217 -12.93 -22.39 -6.05
N PRO A 218 -12.44 -22.16 -4.81
CA PRO A 218 -12.44 -20.84 -4.22
C PRO A 218 -11.61 -19.83 -5.04
N VAL A 219 -12.12 -18.60 -5.18
CA VAL A 219 -11.47 -17.57 -6.00
C VAL A 219 -10.03 -17.27 -5.55
N LEU A 220 -9.76 -17.27 -4.24
CA LEU A 220 -8.41 -17.02 -3.71
C LEU A 220 -7.39 -18.05 -4.20
N SER A 221 -7.75 -19.33 -4.20
CA SER A 221 -6.89 -20.42 -4.66
C SER A 221 -6.54 -20.26 -6.14
N VAL A 222 -7.53 -19.89 -6.96
CA VAL A 222 -7.33 -19.62 -8.39
C VAL A 222 -6.40 -18.41 -8.59
N LEU A 223 -6.56 -17.34 -7.81
CA LEU A 223 -5.68 -16.16 -7.86
C LEU A 223 -4.25 -16.50 -7.45
N HIS A 224 -4.07 -17.30 -6.41
CA HIS A 224 -2.75 -17.77 -5.96
C HIS A 224 -2.06 -18.64 -7.02
N ALA A 225 -2.78 -19.60 -7.61
CA ALA A 225 -2.26 -20.42 -8.69
C ALA A 225 -1.85 -19.56 -9.90
N SER A 226 -2.72 -18.64 -10.33
CA SER A 226 -2.41 -17.72 -11.44
C SER A 226 -1.28 -16.73 -11.11
N TYR A 227 -1.10 -16.35 -9.85
CA TYR A 227 0.06 -15.55 -9.44
C TYR A 227 1.35 -16.35 -9.56
N ALA A 228 1.37 -17.57 -9.00
CA ALA A 228 2.52 -18.46 -9.04
C ALA A 228 2.92 -18.84 -10.48
N GLU A 229 1.95 -19.15 -11.34
CA GLU A 229 2.17 -19.44 -12.76
C GLU A 229 2.85 -18.27 -13.51
N ARG A 230 2.51 -17.02 -13.16
CA ARG A 230 3.04 -15.83 -13.86
C ARG A 230 4.38 -15.34 -13.32
N THR A 231 4.62 -15.51 -12.02
CA THR A 231 5.76 -14.90 -11.32
C THR A 231 6.82 -15.91 -10.92
N SER A 232 6.49 -17.21 -10.96
CA SER A 232 7.29 -18.29 -10.36
C SER A 232 7.53 -18.12 -8.85
N ASP A 233 6.77 -17.23 -8.19
CA ASP A 233 6.85 -16.92 -6.77
C ASP A 233 5.71 -17.59 -5.99
N SER A 234 5.90 -17.78 -4.69
CA SER A 234 4.86 -18.30 -3.80
C SER A 234 3.80 -17.24 -3.44
N PRO A 235 2.60 -17.64 -3.00
CA PRO A 235 1.59 -16.70 -2.47
C PRO A 235 2.09 -15.88 -1.27
N ASP A 236 2.99 -16.44 -0.47
CA ASP A 236 3.61 -15.76 0.67
C ASP A 236 4.54 -14.63 0.20
N ALA A 237 5.20 -14.80 -0.94
CA ALA A 237 5.97 -13.74 -1.59
C ALA A 237 5.05 -12.60 -2.08
N ALA A 238 3.84 -12.90 -2.55
CA ALA A 238 2.86 -11.84 -2.85
C ALA A 238 2.47 -11.08 -1.59
N LEU A 239 2.27 -11.79 -0.47
CA LEU A 239 1.88 -11.20 0.80
C LEU A 239 2.96 -10.24 1.32
N ILE A 240 4.23 -10.65 1.28
CA ILE A 240 5.34 -9.78 1.72
C ILE A 240 5.54 -8.58 0.79
N ARG A 241 5.37 -8.73 -0.53
CA ARG A 241 5.43 -7.61 -1.50
C ARG A 241 4.31 -6.59 -1.27
N PHE A 242 3.10 -7.07 -0.97
CA PHE A 242 1.99 -6.21 -0.55
C PHE A 242 2.36 -5.40 0.69
N GLY A 243 2.87 -6.09 1.73
CA GLY A 243 3.31 -5.46 2.97
C GLY A 243 4.36 -4.38 2.71
N ALA A 244 5.43 -4.73 2.00
CA ALA A 244 6.52 -3.81 1.69
C ALA A 244 6.00 -2.55 0.97
N ARG A 245 5.06 -2.70 0.04
CA ARG A 245 4.45 -1.56 -0.65
C ARG A 245 3.60 -0.70 0.28
N LEU A 246 2.76 -1.31 1.12
CA LEU A 246 1.97 -0.59 2.11
C LEU A 246 2.88 0.28 2.99
N TYR A 247 3.97 -0.29 3.50
CA TYR A 247 4.90 0.44 4.37
C TYR A 247 5.84 1.37 3.63
N ALA A 248 6.01 1.24 2.32
CA ALA A 248 6.70 2.22 1.49
C ALA A 248 5.81 3.44 1.15
N THR A 249 4.49 3.28 1.08
CA THR A 249 3.59 4.37 0.62
C THR A 249 2.75 5.04 1.71
N ALA A 250 2.25 4.30 2.70
CA ALA A 250 1.24 4.80 3.63
C ALA A 250 1.80 5.55 4.85
N GLU A 251 3.07 5.31 5.16
CA GLU A 251 3.77 5.80 6.36
C GLU A 251 2.97 5.60 7.67
N PRO A 252 2.76 4.35 8.13
CA PRO A 252 1.98 4.09 9.36
C PRO A 252 2.62 4.63 10.63
N GLU A 253 1.80 4.80 11.67
CA GLU A 253 2.28 5.17 13.01
C GLU A 253 3.17 4.06 13.60
N THR A 254 4.24 4.47 14.28
CA THR A 254 5.28 3.53 14.73
C THR A 254 5.06 2.97 16.13
N ALA A 255 4.28 3.65 16.97
CA ALA A 255 4.20 3.36 18.41
C ALA A 255 3.73 1.93 18.75
N PRO A 256 2.69 1.36 18.09
CA PRO A 256 2.21 0.01 18.44
C PRO A 256 3.20 -1.11 18.12
N SER A 257 4.13 -0.88 17.19
CA SER A 257 5.08 -1.87 16.67
C SER A 257 6.53 -1.56 17.02
N ARG A 258 6.77 -0.52 17.83
CA ARG A 258 8.11 -0.02 18.09
C ARG A 258 8.91 -1.03 18.91
N VAL A 259 10.13 -1.30 18.45
CA VAL A 259 11.11 -2.15 19.13
C VAL A 259 12.41 -1.39 19.36
N THR A 260 13.15 -1.79 20.40
CA THR A 260 14.49 -1.31 20.70
C THR A 260 15.55 -2.19 20.04
N LEU A 261 16.81 -1.73 20.04
CA LEU A 261 17.93 -2.56 19.57
C LEU A 261 18.09 -3.82 20.43
N LEU A 262 17.86 -3.71 21.74
CA LEU A 262 17.91 -4.84 22.66
C LEU A 262 16.86 -5.90 22.30
N ASP A 263 15.64 -5.47 21.95
CA ASP A 263 14.58 -6.39 21.52
C ASP A 263 14.96 -7.10 20.22
N LEU A 264 15.54 -6.37 19.25
CA LEU A 264 16.02 -6.95 18.00
C LEU A 264 17.11 -7.99 18.23
N GLN A 265 18.10 -7.67 19.08
CA GLN A 265 19.18 -8.59 19.46
C GLN A 265 18.67 -9.81 20.24
N ALA A 266 17.54 -9.67 20.93
CA ALA A 266 16.85 -10.76 21.61
C ALA A 266 15.89 -11.56 20.69
N GLY A 267 15.88 -11.31 19.39
CA GLY A 267 15.10 -12.06 18.41
C GLY A 267 13.64 -11.62 18.25
N ALA A 268 13.29 -10.38 18.59
CA ALA A 268 11.90 -9.89 18.57
C ALA A 268 11.24 -9.76 17.18
N LEU A 269 11.97 -10.05 16.10
CA LEU A 269 11.46 -9.98 14.73
C LEU A 269 10.46 -11.11 14.42
N ASP A 270 10.81 -12.35 14.76
CA ASP A 270 10.21 -13.54 14.18
C ASP A 270 10.10 -14.73 15.15
N THR A 271 9.96 -14.47 16.46
CA THR A 271 9.83 -15.51 17.52
C THR A 271 8.78 -16.62 17.25
N ALA A 272 7.86 -16.40 16.30
CA ALA A 272 7.00 -17.41 15.66
C ALA A 272 6.49 -16.88 14.32
N ALA A 273 6.26 -17.72 13.31
CA ALA A 273 5.63 -17.27 12.06
C ALA A 273 4.19 -16.79 12.31
N PRO A 274 3.72 -15.68 11.67
CA PRO A 274 2.32 -15.28 11.72
C PRO A 274 1.41 -16.34 11.07
N ALA A 275 0.11 -16.29 11.36
CA ALA A 275 -0.86 -17.12 10.65
C ALA A 275 -0.90 -16.79 9.15
N GLY A 276 -1.32 -17.73 8.31
CA GLY A 276 -1.50 -17.46 6.87
C GLY A 276 -2.37 -16.22 6.63
N LEU A 277 -1.99 -15.41 5.62
CA LEU A 277 -2.61 -14.11 5.32
C LEU A 277 -2.45 -13.05 6.43
N ALA A 278 -1.59 -13.28 7.41
CA ALA A 278 -1.16 -12.29 8.37
C ALA A 278 0.24 -11.76 8.02
N LEU A 279 0.50 -10.49 8.31
CA LEU A 279 1.83 -9.89 8.31
C LEU A 279 2.15 -9.42 9.72
N ARG A 280 3.29 -9.80 10.26
CA ARG A 280 3.84 -9.12 11.44
C ARG A 280 4.65 -7.91 11.02
N HIS A 281 4.55 -6.86 11.81
CA HIS A 281 5.31 -5.63 11.64
C HIS A 281 6.07 -5.24 12.91
N ARG A 282 7.31 -4.79 12.75
CA ARG A 282 8.13 -4.19 13.81
C ARG A 282 8.82 -2.95 13.26
N THR A 283 8.76 -1.84 13.99
CA THR A 283 9.48 -0.61 13.63
C THR A 283 10.67 -0.40 14.55
N PHE A 284 11.84 -0.24 13.96
CA PHE A 284 13.02 0.26 14.65
C PHE A 284 13.29 1.72 14.25
N VAL A 285 13.50 2.58 15.24
CA VAL A 285 13.82 4.00 15.04
C VAL A 285 15.25 4.24 15.52
N PRO A 286 16.24 4.30 14.60
CA PRO A 286 17.65 4.43 14.98
C PRO A 286 17.94 5.81 15.58
N ALA A 287 18.84 5.85 16.56
CA ALA A 287 19.44 7.10 17.01
C ALA A 287 20.36 7.67 15.92
N ASP A 288 20.59 8.98 15.91
CA ASP A 288 21.54 9.59 15.00
C ASP A 288 22.95 9.01 15.21
N GLY A 289 23.61 8.62 14.11
CA GLY A 289 24.92 7.97 14.15
C GLY A 289 24.90 6.48 14.52
N SER A 290 23.72 5.83 14.54
CA SER A 290 23.65 4.38 14.72
C SER A 290 24.46 3.63 13.64
N PRO A 291 25.20 2.57 14.01
CA PRO A 291 25.91 1.73 13.03
C PRO A 291 24.90 0.97 12.16
N ALA A 292 25.35 0.31 11.10
CA ALA A 292 24.49 -0.57 10.33
C ALA A 292 23.99 -1.76 11.17
N LEU A 293 22.94 -2.44 10.73
CA LEU A 293 22.45 -3.70 11.31
C LEU A 293 22.69 -4.84 10.34
N ARG A 294 23.51 -5.82 10.73
CA ARG A 294 23.61 -7.11 10.05
C ARG A 294 22.50 -8.01 10.58
N VAL A 295 21.72 -8.58 9.67
CA VAL A 295 20.59 -9.45 9.98
C VAL A 295 20.80 -10.79 9.31
N SER A 296 20.87 -11.84 10.12
CA SER A 296 20.95 -13.23 9.67
C SER A 296 19.56 -13.84 9.79
N TRP A 297 18.97 -14.20 8.66
CA TRP A 297 17.63 -14.77 8.59
C TRP A 297 17.69 -16.29 8.79
N PRO A 298 16.74 -16.89 9.52
CA PRO A 298 16.73 -18.34 9.77
C PRO A 298 16.58 -19.16 8.48
N GLU A 299 17.19 -20.35 8.42
CA GLU A 299 17.07 -21.28 7.28
C GLU A 299 15.64 -21.82 7.09
N ASP A 300 14.83 -21.81 8.15
CA ASP A 300 13.42 -22.16 8.16
C ASP A 300 12.52 -20.91 8.34
N GLY A 301 13.09 -19.71 8.21
CA GLY A 301 12.41 -18.44 8.39
C GLY A 301 11.38 -18.19 7.28
N ALA A 302 10.26 -17.58 7.67
CA ALA A 302 9.25 -17.14 6.71
C ALA A 302 9.75 -15.96 5.86
N PRO A 303 9.16 -15.69 4.67
CA PRO A 303 9.57 -14.56 3.84
C PRO A 303 9.53 -13.23 4.59
N GLY A 304 10.63 -12.49 4.53
CA GLY A 304 10.80 -11.20 5.20
C GLY A 304 10.95 -10.04 4.22
N ALA A 305 10.65 -8.84 4.69
CA ALA A 305 11.03 -7.60 4.01
C ALA A 305 11.44 -6.53 5.01
N VAL A 306 12.32 -5.65 4.54
CA VAL A 306 12.84 -4.51 5.29
C VAL A 306 12.55 -3.26 4.48
N VAL A 307 11.78 -2.34 5.05
CA VAL A 307 11.53 -1.03 4.44
C VAL A 307 12.36 0.02 5.16
N VAL A 308 13.29 0.65 4.45
CA VAL A 308 14.21 1.65 4.98
C VAL A 308 13.71 3.03 4.57
N ARG A 309 13.49 3.91 5.56
CA ARG A 309 13.08 5.29 5.32
C ARG A 309 14.12 6.27 5.80
N TYR A 310 14.45 7.23 4.95
CA TYR A 310 15.47 8.23 5.21
C TYR A 310 14.90 9.43 5.95
N ARG A 311 15.74 10.11 6.75
CA ARG A 311 15.43 11.40 7.38
C ARG A 311 15.26 12.52 6.35
N ASP A 312 15.88 12.33 5.19
CA ASP A 312 15.74 13.19 4.03
C ASP A 312 14.45 12.81 3.27
N GLY A 313 13.39 13.57 3.50
CA GLY A 313 12.05 13.27 2.94
C GLY A 313 11.94 13.39 1.42
N ALA A 314 12.99 13.87 0.73
CA ALA A 314 13.05 13.84 -0.73
C ALA A 314 13.52 12.49 -1.28
N LEU A 315 14.12 11.63 -0.45
CA LEU A 315 14.53 10.28 -0.86
C LEU A 315 13.35 9.31 -0.72
N PRO A 316 13.07 8.48 -1.74
CA PRO A 316 12.08 7.43 -1.62
C PRO A 316 12.54 6.37 -0.59
N PRO A 317 11.61 5.64 0.04
CA PRO A 317 11.95 4.48 0.84
C PRO A 317 12.53 3.36 -0.02
N ASP A 318 13.49 2.63 0.52
CA ASP A 318 14.02 1.41 -0.11
C ASP A 318 13.43 0.15 0.51
N VAL A 319 13.40 -0.93 -0.27
CA VAL A 319 12.86 -2.22 0.15
C VAL A 319 13.88 -3.32 -0.13
N LEU A 320 14.20 -4.10 0.90
CA LEU A 320 14.95 -5.35 0.78
C LEU A 320 14.02 -6.52 1.07
N PHE A 321 14.06 -7.54 0.23
CA PHE A 321 13.43 -8.81 0.54
C PHE A 321 14.47 -9.73 1.17
N VAL A 322 14.04 -10.55 2.13
CA VAL A 322 14.89 -11.47 2.86
C VAL A 322 14.31 -12.87 2.75
N ALA A 323 15.09 -13.77 2.17
CA ALA A 323 14.76 -15.18 2.05
C ALA A 323 15.35 -16.00 3.20
N ALA A 324 14.92 -17.25 3.31
CA ALA A 324 15.41 -18.19 4.30
C ALA A 324 16.94 -18.39 4.17
N GLY A 325 17.65 -18.35 5.31
CA GLY A 325 19.10 -18.51 5.40
C GLY A 325 19.94 -17.32 4.90
N GLU A 326 19.29 -16.21 4.53
CA GLU A 326 19.96 -15.06 3.94
C GLU A 326 20.57 -14.13 4.99
N VAL A 327 21.71 -13.51 4.67
CA VAL A 327 22.31 -12.45 5.49
C VAL A 327 22.25 -11.13 4.74
N ARG A 328 21.66 -10.11 5.36
CA ARG A 328 21.55 -8.75 4.81
C ARG A 328 22.08 -7.72 5.80
N THR A 329 22.64 -6.63 5.29
CA THR A 329 23.10 -5.53 6.14
C THR A 329 22.39 -4.23 5.77
N VAL A 330 21.75 -3.61 6.76
CA VAL A 330 20.97 -2.37 6.60
C VAL A 330 21.78 -1.20 7.17
N PRO A 331 22.29 -0.27 6.33
CA PRO A 331 22.98 0.90 6.84
C PRO A 331 21.98 1.84 7.53
N LEU A 332 22.37 2.41 8.68
CA LEU A 332 21.50 3.32 9.45
C LEU A 332 21.90 4.80 9.33
N GLY A 333 22.95 5.12 8.58
CA GLY A 333 23.37 6.49 8.31
C GLY A 333 22.28 7.29 7.61
N GLY A 334 21.72 8.31 8.28
CA GLY A 334 20.65 9.14 7.71
C GLY A 334 19.28 8.45 7.62
N VAL A 335 19.11 7.26 8.20
CA VAL A 335 17.84 6.55 8.29
C VAL A 335 16.99 7.12 9.42
N ALA A 336 15.71 7.36 9.13
CA ALA A 336 14.71 7.81 10.10
C ALA A 336 14.04 6.63 10.81
N ARG A 337 13.78 5.55 10.07
CA ARG A 337 13.17 4.33 10.59
C ARG A 337 13.37 3.14 9.65
N VAL A 338 13.31 1.96 10.24
CA VAL A 338 13.33 0.66 9.55
C VAL A 338 12.07 -0.10 9.95
N ASP A 339 11.25 -0.48 8.98
CA ASP A 339 10.05 -1.28 9.17
C ASP A 339 10.33 -2.72 8.70
N TRP A 340 10.33 -3.67 9.65
CA TRP A 340 10.50 -5.09 9.41
C TRP A 340 9.14 -5.76 9.24
N LEU A 341 9.02 -6.57 8.20
CA LEU A 341 7.81 -7.29 7.85
C LEU A 341 8.12 -8.77 7.75
N VAL A 342 7.24 -9.60 8.31
CA VAL A 342 7.32 -11.07 8.22
C VAL A 342 5.96 -11.59 7.76
N ALA A 343 5.96 -12.35 6.67
CA ALA A 343 4.74 -12.97 6.15
C ALA A 343 4.42 -14.27 6.90
N GLY A 344 3.15 -14.46 7.24
CA GLY A 344 2.66 -15.74 7.72
C GLY A 344 2.47 -16.72 6.57
N SER A 345 2.94 -17.94 6.77
CA SER A 345 2.76 -19.05 5.83
C SER A 345 1.63 -19.98 6.28
N ALA A 346 1.17 -20.85 5.39
CA ALA A 346 0.17 -21.86 5.71
C ALA A 346 0.65 -22.78 6.86
N PRO A 347 -0.26 -23.27 7.73
CA PRO A 347 0.12 -24.05 8.90
C PRO A 347 0.84 -25.34 8.50
N GLY A 348 2.12 -25.45 8.84
CA GLY A 348 2.94 -26.63 8.54
C GLY A 348 4.39 -26.60 9.03
N GLY A 349 4.92 -25.45 9.47
CA GLY A 349 6.27 -25.33 10.02
C GLY A 349 6.32 -25.37 11.55
N GLY A 350 7.41 -25.89 12.11
CA GLY A 350 7.74 -25.74 13.52
C GLY A 350 8.00 -24.27 13.89
N LEU A 351 8.31 -23.99 15.16
CA LEU A 351 8.78 -22.67 15.57
C LEU A 351 10.16 -22.43 14.91
N PRO A 352 10.31 -21.48 13.96
CA PRO A 352 11.60 -21.22 13.37
C PRO A 352 12.56 -20.65 14.42
N ALA A 353 13.87 -20.81 14.19
CA ALA A 353 14.85 -20.06 14.98
C ALA A 353 14.60 -18.55 14.79
N PRO A 354 14.89 -17.68 15.76
CA PRO A 354 14.73 -16.26 15.57
C PRO A 354 15.85 -15.68 14.68
N ALA A 355 15.52 -14.65 13.90
CA ALA A 355 16.48 -13.83 13.17
C ALA A 355 17.46 -13.18 14.15
N VAL A 356 18.74 -13.23 13.79
CA VAL A 356 19.83 -12.68 14.60
C VAL A 356 20.18 -11.31 14.05
N VAL A 357 20.13 -10.28 14.91
CA VAL A 357 20.45 -8.89 14.55
C VAL A 357 21.67 -8.43 15.33
N GLU A 358 22.69 -7.94 14.63
CA GLU A 358 23.94 -7.47 15.22
C GLU A 358 24.38 -6.12 14.65
N PRO A 359 24.99 -5.23 15.44
CA PRO A 359 25.59 -4.00 14.92
C PRO A 359 26.77 -4.28 13.99
N ALA A 360 26.81 -3.59 12.85
CA ALA A 360 27.91 -3.62 11.89
C ALA A 360 28.49 -2.18 11.73
N PRO A 361 29.50 -1.80 12.52
CA PRO A 361 29.95 -0.41 12.62
C PRO A 361 30.76 0.12 11.42
N ALA A 362 31.30 -0.76 10.58
CA ALA A 362 32.14 -0.40 9.44
C ALA A 362 31.45 -0.65 8.08
N PHE A 363 30.12 -0.71 8.06
CA PHE A 363 29.34 -0.93 6.84
C PHE A 363 28.61 0.35 6.39
N PRO A 364 28.59 0.67 5.08
CA PRO A 364 29.29 -0.03 3.98
C PRO A 364 30.78 0.38 3.86
N TYR A 365 31.27 1.23 4.76
CA TYR A 365 32.66 1.66 4.79
C TYR A 365 33.14 1.92 6.23
N GLY A 366 34.46 1.87 6.43
CA GLY A 366 35.11 2.23 7.69
C GLY A 366 36.03 3.44 7.57
N GLY A 367 36.21 4.20 8.67
CA GLY A 367 37.27 5.22 8.79
C GLY A 367 37.18 6.40 7.82
N LEU A 368 35.99 7.01 7.70
CA LEU A 368 35.77 8.13 6.77
C LEU A 368 36.39 9.44 7.28
N ILE A 369 37.16 10.09 6.42
CA ILE A 369 37.71 11.43 6.64
C ILE A 369 37.36 12.29 5.41
N ALA A 370 36.53 13.31 5.60
CA ALA A 370 36.09 14.20 4.53
C ALA A 370 36.76 15.57 4.62
N HIS A 371 36.98 16.17 3.45
CA HIS A 371 37.60 17.46 3.26
C HIS A 371 36.87 18.24 2.19
N SER A 372 37.01 19.56 2.24
CA SER A 372 36.38 20.46 1.28
C SER A 372 37.20 21.72 1.08
N ALA A 373 37.16 22.27 -0.13
CA ALA A 373 37.74 23.57 -0.46
C ALA A 373 36.90 24.28 -1.51
N ALA A 374 36.76 25.60 -1.39
CA ALA A 374 36.30 26.45 -2.47
C ALA A 374 37.53 26.79 -3.34
N GLY A 375 37.52 26.39 -4.62
CA GLY A 375 38.60 26.65 -5.56
C GLY A 375 38.13 27.50 -6.76
N PRO A 376 39.07 28.00 -7.59
CA PRO A 376 38.75 28.77 -8.79
C PRO A 376 37.96 27.95 -9.82
N ASP A 377 38.12 26.62 -9.81
CA ASP A 377 37.40 25.69 -10.69
C ASP A 377 36.06 25.20 -10.09
N GLY A 378 35.63 25.80 -8.96
CA GLY A 378 34.43 25.44 -8.22
C GLY A 378 34.70 24.73 -6.89
N PRO A 379 33.64 24.41 -6.12
CA PRO A 379 33.73 23.65 -4.88
C PRO A 379 34.27 22.24 -5.13
N ARG A 380 35.31 21.87 -4.38
CA ARG A 380 35.89 20.53 -4.37
C ARG A 380 35.65 19.86 -3.04
N ILE A 381 35.16 18.63 -3.09
CA ILE A 381 34.94 17.77 -1.93
C ILE A 381 35.71 16.49 -2.16
N TRP A 382 36.47 16.03 -1.18
CA TRP A 382 37.18 14.76 -1.27
C TRP A 382 37.18 14.06 0.07
N TRP A 383 37.19 12.75 0.05
CA TRP A 383 37.16 11.94 1.26
C TRP A 383 37.96 10.67 1.08
N ASN A 384 38.41 10.14 2.23
CA ASN A 384 39.11 8.88 2.31
C ASN A 384 38.30 7.90 3.15
N THR A 385 38.41 6.62 2.84
CA THR A 385 37.91 5.49 3.64
C THR A 385 39.02 4.48 3.86
N THR A 386 38.94 3.74 4.95
CA THR A 386 39.92 2.69 5.32
C THR A 386 39.52 1.29 4.87
N SER A 387 38.23 1.07 4.61
CA SER A 387 37.68 -0.21 4.13
C SER A 387 36.34 0.01 3.44
N HIS A 388 35.96 -0.93 2.59
CA HIS A 388 34.64 -1.04 1.97
C HIS A 388 34.08 -2.46 2.12
N GLU A 389 32.77 -2.55 2.34
CA GLU A 389 32.00 -3.78 2.31
C GLU A 389 30.71 -3.50 1.52
N GLN A 390 30.53 -4.17 0.38
CA GLN A 390 29.36 -4.03 -0.50
C GLN A 390 29.03 -2.57 -0.87
N LEU A 391 30.06 -1.73 -1.03
CA LEU A 391 29.90 -0.36 -1.50
C LEU A 391 29.85 -0.36 -3.02
N ALA A 392 28.73 0.04 -3.63
CA ALA A 392 28.61 0.24 -5.07
C ALA A 392 29.10 1.61 -5.54
N GLY A 393 29.03 2.62 -4.66
CA GLY A 393 29.50 3.97 -4.98
C GLY A 393 28.97 5.03 -4.03
N TRP A 394 28.94 6.27 -4.50
CA TRP A 394 28.53 7.44 -3.76
C TRP A 394 27.55 8.27 -4.57
N ALA A 395 26.46 8.69 -3.93
CA ALA A 395 25.53 9.67 -4.47
C ALA A 395 25.79 11.03 -3.82
N ILE A 396 26.18 12.00 -4.63
CA ILE A 396 26.40 13.39 -4.20
C ILE A 396 25.20 14.22 -4.61
N PHE A 397 24.49 14.77 -3.63
CA PHE A 397 23.42 15.71 -3.87
C PHE A 397 23.89 17.14 -3.62
N ARG A 398 23.61 18.02 -4.58
CA ARG A 398 23.81 19.45 -4.44
C ARG A 398 22.48 20.13 -4.15
N GLU A 399 22.47 20.95 -3.12
CA GLU A 399 21.35 21.75 -2.69
C GLU A 399 21.75 23.22 -2.68
N GLU A 400 20.95 24.05 -3.34
CA GLU A 400 21.11 25.49 -3.42
C GLU A 400 19.98 26.15 -2.64
N VAL A 401 20.32 27.12 -1.79
CA VAL A 401 19.31 27.98 -1.16
C VAL A 401 19.02 29.11 -2.13
N LEU A 402 17.82 29.11 -2.70
CA LEU A 402 17.35 30.14 -3.62
C LEU A 402 17.09 31.47 -2.88
N PRO A 403 17.08 32.61 -3.58
CA PRO A 403 16.80 33.92 -2.98
C PRO A 403 15.45 34.04 -2.26
N ASP A 404 14.47 33.19 -2.62
CA ASP A 404 13.15 33.11 -1.99
C ASP A 404 13.11 32.17 -0.76
N GLY A 405 14.26 31.64 -0.34
CA GLY A 405 14.40 30.73 0.80
C GLY A 405 14.06 29.27 0.50
N ARG A 406 13.63 28.93 -0.73
CA ARG A 406 13.44 27.52 -1.12
C ARG A 406 14.77 26.83 -1.35
N ILE A 407 14.79 25.51 -1.12
CA ILE A 407 15.95 24.67 -1.41
C ILE A 407 15.71 24.01 -2.77
N ALA A 408 16.57 24.31 -3.75
CA ALA A 408 16.63 23.60 -5.02
C ALA A 408 17.64 22.46 -4.90
N ARG A 409 17.25 21.24 -5.25
CA ARG A 409 18.12 20.06 -5.24
C ARG A 409 18.30 19.55 -6.65
N THR A 410 19.53 19.33 -7.07
CA THR A 410 19.82 18.64 -8.34
C THR A 410 19.64 17.12 -8.18
N GLY A 411 19.50 16.41 -9.29
CA GLY A 411 19.70 14.96 -9.28
C GLY A 411 21.09 14.59 -8.71
N PRO A 412 21.26 13.37 -8.19
CA PRO A 412 22.53 12.95 -7.64
C PRO A 412 23.59 12.80 -8.74
N GLU A 413 24.80 13.30 -8.48
CA GLU A 413 25.98 12.86 -9.20
C GLU A 413 26.41 11.51 -8.61
N ILE A 414 26.62 10.49 -9.46
CA ILE A 414 27.02 9.15 -9.02
C ILE A 414 28.50 8.95 -9.28
N LEU A 415 29.25 8.69 -8.20
CA LEU A 415 30.66 8.32 -8.25
C LEU A 415 30.79 6.83 -7.89
N PRO A 416 31.11 5.93 -8.85
CA PRO A 416 31.23 4.51 -8.56
C PRO A 416 32.37 4.23 -7.59
N SER A 417 32.21 3.18 -6.78
CA SER A 417 33.30 2.67 -5.94
C SER A 417 34.29 1.88 -6.80
N SER A 418 35.47 1.61 -6.26
CA SER A 418 36.41 0.68 -6.87
C SER A 418 36.19 -0.73 -6.32
N ASN A 419 36.26 -1.76 -7.18
CA ASN A 419 36.09 -3.18 -6.82
C ASN A 419 37.24 -3.77 -5.95
N ARG A 420 38.17 -2.94 -5.46
CA ARG A 420 39.24 -3.37 -4.56
C ARG A 420 38.73 -3.15 -3.13
N SER A 421 38.89 -4.10 -2.22
CA SER A 421 38.28 -4.07 -0.88
C SER A 421 39.28 -3.88 0.27
N GLU A 422 40.61 -3.98 0.02
CA GLU A 422 41.63 -4.11 1.08
C GLU A 422 42.63 -2.94 1.18
N GLU A 423 42.41 -1.81 0.48
CA GLU A 423 43.28 -0.62 0.55
C GLU A 423 42.51 0.61 1.05
N SER A 424 43.21 1.68 1.46
CA SER A 424 42.55 2.97 1.70
C SER A 424 42.14 3.60 0.37
N PHE A 425 40.90 4.08 0.28
CA PHE A 425 40.36 4.66 -0.95
C PHE A 425 40.21 6.16 -0.82
N SER A 426 40.52 6.87 -1.90
CA SER A 426 40.33 8.32 -2.01
C SER A 426 39.33 8.63 -3.11
N TYR A 427 38.31 9.41 -2.77
CA TYR A 427 37.29 9.89 -3.68
C TYR A 427 37.34 11.41 -3.75
N ALA A 428 37.04 11.98 -4.92
CA ALA A 428 36.93 13.41 -5.10
C ALA A 428 35.80 13.76 -6.06
N TYR A 429 35.10 14.83 -5.75
CA TYR A 429 34.09 15.46 -6.57
C TYR A 429 34.43 16.95 -6.72
N LEU A 430 34.31 17.45 -7.94
CA LEU A 430 34.44 18.86 -8.29
C LEU A 430 33.11 19.29 -8.89
N ASP A 431 32.55 20.40 -8.42
CA ASP A 431 31.33 20.99 -8.98
C ASP A 431 31.67 22.19 -9.89
N PRO A 432 31.93 21.97 -11.19
CA PRO A 432 32.21 23.05 -12.12
C PRO A 432 30.96 23.87 -12.47
N GLY A 433 29.76 23.39 -12.11
CA GLY A 433 28.49 24.05 -12.39
C GLY A 433 28.03 25.00 -11.29
N ALA A 434 28.83 25.19 -10.24
CA ALA A 434 28.51 26.09 -9.14
C ALA A 434 28.70 27.55 -9.56
N SER A 435 27.71 28.40 -9.25
CA SER A 435 27.81 29.84 -9.52
C SER A 435 28.71 30.52 -8.49
N SER A 436 29.47 31.55 -8.89
CA SER A 436 30.27 32.38 -7.98
C SER A 436 29.40 33.05 -6.89
N GLY A 437 29.97 33.24 -5.69
CA GLY A 437 29.34 33.89 -4.55
C GLY A 437 28.17 33.15 -3.89
N THR A 438 27.76 31.99 -4.40
CA THR A 438 26.59 31.22 -3.95
C THR A 438 26.93 30.20 -2.86
N PHE A 439 25.99 29.97 -1.94
CA PHE A 439 26.07 28.90 -0.94
C PHE A 439 25.42 27.61 -1.47
N TYR A 440 26.19 26.53 -1.46
CA TYR A 440 25.73 25.19 -1.76
C TYR A 440 25.91 24.27 -0.56
N ARG A 441 24.91 23.44 -0.29
CA ARG A 441 25.04 22.29 0.62
C ARG A 441 25.20 21.03 -0.23
N TYR A 442 26.26 20.29 0.04
CA TYR A 442 26.51 18.99 -0.57
C TYR A 442 26.29 17.91 0.48
N THR A 443 25.44 16.94 0.14
CA THR A 443 25.22 15.77 1.00
C THR A 443 25.68 14.54 0.26
N VAL A 444 26.61 13.80 0.86
CA VAL A 444 27.22 12.60 0.28
C VAL A 444 26.66 11.37 0.97
N TRP A 445 26.12 10.45 0.16
CA TRP A 445 25.57 9.17 0.60
C TRP A 445 26.38 8.04 -0.02
N ALA A 446 26.75 7.05 0.78
CA ALA A 446 27.23 5.77 0.27
C ALA A 446 26.04 4.98 -0.29
N VAL A 447 26.24 4.33 -1.43
CA VAL A 447 25.27 3.44 -2.09
C VAL A 447 25.78 2.01 -1.95
N THR A 448 24.98 1.14 -1.33
CA THR A 448 25.30 -0.29 -1.21
C THR A 448 25.05 -1.04 -2.52
N GLU A 449 25.60 -2.24 -2.68
CA GLU A 449 25.30 -3.13 -3.82
C GLU A 449 23.82 -3.50 -3.91
N ASP A 450 23.12 -3.55 -2.78
CA ASP A 450 21.67 -3.75 -2.71
C ASP A 450 20.86 -2.46 -2.98
N GLY A 451 21.54 -1.35 -3.29
CA GLY A 451 20.92 -0.07 -3.65
C GLY A 451 20.55 0.84 -2.48
N LEU A 452 20.72 0.38 -1.23
CA LEU A 452 20.46 1.19 -0.03
C LEU A 452 21.42 2.37 0.10
N LEU A 453 20.94 3.45 0.69
CA LEU A 453 21.71 4.66 0.94
C LEU A 453 22.15 4.74 2.41
N SER A 454 23.36 5.23 2.64
CA SER A 454 23.89 5.55 3.97
C SER A 454 24.49 6.95 3.96
N ARG A 455 23.90 7.90 4.69
CA ARG A 455 24.41 9.27 4.74
C ARG A 455 25.78 9.26 5.40
N ALA A 456 26.78 9.72 4.67
CA ALA A 456 28.15 9.76 5.14
C ALA A 456 28.48 11.09 5.80
N PHE A 457 28.30 12.19 5.08
CA PHE A 457 28.53 13.53 5.60
C PHE A 457 27.78 14.56 4.78
N SER A 458 27.74 15.79 5.30
CA SER A 458 27.25 16.96 4.58
C SER A 458 28.20 18.13 4.81
N VAL A 459 28.41 18.95 3.80
CA VAL A 459 29.23 20.15 3.88
C VAL A 459 28.53 21.31 3.20
N THR A 460 28.64 22.51 3.77
CA THR A 460 28.16 23.74 3.16
C THR A 460 29.34 24.61 2.77
N LEU A 461 29.39 25.01 1.51
CA LEU A 461 30.48 25.78 0.92
C LEU A 461 29.92 27.03 0.25
N ARG A 462 30.63 28.15 0.42
CA ARG A 462 30.42 29.34 -0.41
C ARG A 462 31.46 29.32 -1.52
N THR A 463 31.04 29.48 -2.76
CA THR A 463 31.95 29.66 -3.89
C THR A 463 32.70 30.98 -3.77
N ALA A 464 33.90 31.06 -4.35
CA ALA A 464 34.64 32.30 -4.44
C ALA A 464 33.85 33.36 -5.23
N GLU A 465 34.09 34.64 -4.93
CA GLU A 465 33.48 35.78 -5.63
C GLU A 465 34.08 35.97 -7.04
#